data_AF-A0A4D8QK83-F1
#
_entry.id   AF-A0A4D8QK83-F1
#
_cell.length_a   1.000
_cell.length_b   1.000
_cell.length_c   1.000
_cell.angle_alpha   90.00
_cell.angle_beta   90.00
_cell.angle_gamma   90.00
#
_symmetry.space_group_name_H-M   'P 1'
#
loop_
_entity.id
_entity.type
_entity.pdbx_description
1 polymer ?
#
loop_
_entity_poly.entity_id
_entity_poly.type
_entity_poly.pdbx_seq_one_letter_code
_entity_poly.pdbx_strand_id
1 'polypeptide(L)'
;MTPDQAAQLQPGQITVDVQVPDVRKTLPETLRTNLMNTLATCMTGSMPANINVRVDNYKEQNGAMTVLLGDHVTLVGLVTFTDAQSGRLLGEYRVSEVTAGAGVVGLAILADAENGLSKDFSGRICKEVFKS
;
A
#
# COMPACT_ATOMS: atom_id res chain seq x y z
N MET A 1 -5.89 -16.28 -4.88
CA MET A 1 -5.21 -16.43 -6.19
C MET A 1 -3.91 -17.19 -6.00
N THR A 2 -3.53 -18.05 -6.94
CA THR A 2 -2.20 -18.69 -6.96
C THR A 2 -1.14 -17.76 -7.59
N PRO A 3 0.17 -17.99 -7.39
CA PRO A 3 1.21 -17.20 -8.04
C PRO A 3 1.11 -17.22 -9.57
N ASP A 4 0.80 -18.37 -10.18
CA ASP A 4 0.64 -18.48 -11.64
C ASP A 4 -0.54 -17.64 -12.16
N GLN A 5 -1.64 -17.58 -11.40
CA GLN A 5 -2.77 -16.71 -11.71
C GLN A 5 -2.40 -15.22 -11.53
N ALA A 6 -1.62 -14.90 -10.51
CA ALA A 6 -1.14 -13.54 -10.26
C ALA A 6 -0.24 -13.05 -11.41
N ALA A 7 0.65 -13.90 -11.91
CA ALA A 7 1.57 -13.57 -13.00
C ALA A 7 0.86 -13.21 -14.33
N GLN A 8 -0.41 -13.59 -14.50
CA GLN A 8 -1.20 -13.21 -15.68
C GLN A 8 -1.80 -11.82 -15.56
N LEU A 9 -1.80 -11.18 -14.39
CA LEU A 9 -2.48 -9.92 -14.18
C LEU A 9 -1.69 -8.72 -14.73
N GLN A 10 -2.45 -7.74 -15.21
CA GLN A 10 -1.98 -6.42 -15.62
C GLN A 10 -2.77 -5.34 -14.86
N PRO A 11 -2.17 -4.20 -14.47
CA PRO A 11 -2.89 -3.15 -13.75
C PRO A 11 -4.03 -2.57 -14.60
N GLY A 12 -5.24 -2.65 -14.06
CA GLY A 12 -6.43 -1.91 -14.53
C GLY A 12 -6.65 -0.66 -13.68
N GLN A 13 -7.89 -0.43 -13.25
CA GLN A 13 -8.20 0.70 -12.38
C GLN A 13 -7.68 0.45 -10.96
N ILE A 14 -6.98 1.43 -10.38
CA ILE A 14 -6.55 1.41 -8.98
C ILE A 14 -7.40 2.41 -8.19
N THR A 15 -8.03 1.93 -7.13
CA THR A 15 -8.85 2.72 -6.21
C THR A 15 -8.33 2.56 -4.79
N VAL A 16 -8.30 3.67 -4.04
CA VAL A 16 -7.90 3.70 -2.63
C VAL A 16 -9.05 4.28 -1.83
N ASP A 17 -9.57 3.50 -0.90
CA ASP A 17 -10.60 3.89 0.07
C ASP A 17 -9.95 3.95 1.45
N VAL A 18 -10.03 5.09 2.12
CA VAL A 18 -9.45 5.26 3.45
C VAL A 18 -10.56 5.43 4.47
N GLN A 19 -10.70 4.45 5.36
CA GLN A 19 -11.78 4.42 6.36
C GLN A 19 -11.32 4.90 7.75
N VAL A 20 -10.06 5.31 7.85
CA VAL A 20 -9.45 5.78 9.09
C VAL A 20 -9.82 7.26 9.29
N PRO A 21 -10.39 7.64 10.44
CA PRO A 21 -10.68 9.04 10.74
C PRO A 21 -9.38 9.84 10.90
N ASP A 22 -9.44 11.16 10.65
CA ASP A 22 -8.38 12.14 10.92
C ASP A 22 -7.02 11.88 10.23
N VAL A 23 -7.00 11.06 9.19
CA VAL A 23 -5.85 10.90 8.30
C VAL A 23 -5.63 12.09 7.37
N ARG A 24 -4.37 12.33 7.00
CA ARG A 24 -4.02 13.34 5.99
C ARG A 24 -4.78 13.09 4.69
N LYS A 25 -5.33 14.17 4.14
CA LYS A 25 -6.03 14.16 2.84
C LYS A 25 -5.15 13.74 1.67
N THR A 26 -3.83 13.78 1.83
CA THR A 26 -2.84 13.40 0.80
C THR A 26 -2.64 11.90 0.69
N LEU A 27 -2.85 11.14 1.78
CA LEU A 27 -2.57 9.71 1.85
C LEU A 27 -3.24 8.89 0.71
N PRO A 28 -4.54 9.06 0.39
CA PRO A 28 -5.15 8.26 -0.68
C PRO A 28 -4.44 8.44 -2.02
N GLU A 29 -4.05 9.67 -2.36
CA GLU A 29 -3.43 10.01 -3.63
C GLU A 29 -1.95 9.62 -3.68
N THR A 30 -1.22 9.81 -2.58
CA THR A 30 0.16 9.33 -2.42
C THR A 30 0.22 7.80 -2.54
N LEU A 31 -0.69 7.09 -1.89
CA LEU A 31 -0.77 5.64 -1.93
C LEU A 31 -1.16 5.15 -3.32
N ARG A 32 -2.19 5.74 -3.95
CA ARG A 32 -2.61 5.41 -5.31
C ARG A 32 -1.47 5.58 -6.32
N THR A 33 -0.70 6.66 -6.22
CA THR A 33 0.44 6.94 -7.09
C THR A 33 1.55 5.89 -6.93
N ASN A 34 1.91 5.55 -5.69
CA ASN A 34 2.92 4.51 -5.43
C ASN A 34 2.44 3.13 -5.89
N LEU A 35 1.17 2.79 -5.66
CA LEU A 35 0.57 1.55 -6.17
C LEU A 35 0.66 1.47 -7.69
N MET A 36 0.29 2.54 -8.41
CA MET A 36 0.41 2.57 -9.87
C MET A 36 1.84 2.30 -10.35
N ASN A 37 2.81 3.01 -9.76
CA ASN A 37 4.21 2.92 -10.17
C ASN A 37 4.82 1.55 -9.83
N THR A 38 4.56 1.04 -8.63
CA THR A 38 5.15 -0.21 -8.15
C THR A 38 4.47 -1.43 -8.74
N LEU A 39 3.13 -1.47 -8.81
CA LEU A 39 2.43 -2.63 -9.38
C LEU A 39 2.72 -2.81 -10.86
N ALA A 40 2.98 -1.73 -11.61
CA ALA A 40 3.41 -1.83 -13.00
C ALA A 40 4.73 -2.58 -13.20
N THR A 41 5.57 -2.74 -12.15
CA THR A 41 6.83 -3.50 -12.27
C THR A 41 6.68 -4.99 -12.00
N CYS A 42 5.62 -5.42 -11.30
CA CYS A 42 5.40 -6.81 -10.90
C CYS A 42 4.12 -7.45 -11.48
N MET A 43 3.17 -6.64 -11.97
CA MET A 43 1.95 -7.07 -12.68
C MET A 43 2.16 -6.95 -14.20
N THR A 44 3.00 -7.82 -14.76
CA THR A 44 3.46 -7.72 -16.15
C THR A 44 2.70 -8.61 -17.13
N GLY A 45 1.60 -9.24 -16.68
CA GLY A 45 0.77 -10.10 -17.50
C GLY A 45 -0.11 -9.34 -18.49
N SER A 46 -1.16 -9.99 -18.98
CA SER A 46 -2.05 -9.48 -20.02
C SER A 46 -3.52 -9.41 -19.63
N MET A 47 -3.89 -9.93 -18.45
CA MET A 47 -5.26 -9.96 -17.95
C MET A 47 -5.53 -8.73 -17.09
N PRO A 48 -6.36 -7.75 -17.54
CA PRO A 48 -6.58 -6.53 -16.78
C PRO A 48 -7.35 -6.82 -15.48
N ALA A 49 -6.81 -6.34 -14.35
CA ALA A 49 -7.44 -6.46 -13.04
C ALA A 49 -7.58 -5.09 -12.38
N ASN A 50 -8.77 -4.79 -11.89
CA ASN A 50 -8.97 -3.64 -11.00
C ASN A 50 -8.44 -4.00 -9.61
N ILE A 51 -7.77 -3.03 -8.98
CA ILE A 51 -7.24 -3.12 -7.64
C ILE A 51 -7.99 -2.13 -6.76
N ASN A 52 -8.58 -2.64 -5.67
CA ASN A 52 -9.15 -1.81 -4.62
C ASN A 52 -8.34 -2.00 -3.35
N VAL A 53 -7.84 -0.90 -2.79
CA VAL A 53 -7.15 -0.90 -1.51
C VAL A 53 -8.02 -0.17 -0.49
N ARG A 54 -8.49 -0.90 0.50
CA ARG A 54 -9.17 -0.33 1.66
C ARG A 54 -8.18 -0.21 2.82
N VAL A 55 -7.89 1.00 3.27
CA VAL A 55 -7.01 1.24 4.42
C VAL A 55 -7.84 1.09 5.69
N ASP A 56 -7.58 0.01 6.41
CA ASP A 56 -8.29 -0.38 7.64
C ASP A 56 -7.66 0.27 8.88
N ASN A 57 -6.35 0.55 8.85
CA ASN A 57 -5.63 1.17 9.96
C ASN A 57 -4.45 2.00 9.45
N TYR A 58 -4.32 3.21 9.97
CA TYR A 58 -3.20 4.10 9.71
C TYR A 58 -2.88 4.88 10.98
N LYS A 59 -1.65 4.78 11.47
CA LYS A 59 -1.21 5.47 12.68
C LYS A 59 -0.02 6.37 12.37
N GLU A 60 -0.25 7.68 12.38
CA GLU A 60 0.81 8.69 12.24
C GLU A 60 1.69 8.78 13.49
N GLN A 61 2.89 9.37 13.33
CA GLN A 61 3.79 9.65 14.44
C GLN A 61 3.13 10.57 15.46
N ASN A 62 3.18 10.19 16.74
CA ASN A 62 2.87 11.10 17.86
C ASN A 62 4.16 11.81 18.27
N GLY A 63 4.38 13.05 17.80
CA GLY A 63 5.60 13.82 18.04
C GLY A 63 6.01 14.01 19.51
N ALA A 64 5.10 13.78 20.47
CA ALA A 64 5.37 13.84 21.91
C ALA A 64 6.00 12.56 22.50
N MET A 65 5.83 11.40 21.86
CA MET A 65 6.40 10.10 22.31
C MET A 65 7.75 9.77 21.65
N THR A 66 8.11 10.51 20.60
CA THR A 66 9.28 10.29 19.74
C THR A 66 10.62 10.29 20.47
N VAL A 67 10.69 10.97 21.63
CA VAL A 67 11.93 11.10 22.41
C VAL A 67 12.22 9.86 23.28
N LEU A 68 11.23 9.00 23.58
CA LEU A 68 11.37 7.98 24.64
C LEU A 68 11.37 6.51 24.18
N LEU A 69 10.71 6.14 23.07
CA LEU A 69 10.45 4.71 22.77
C LEU A 69 10.71 4.26 21.31
N GLY A 70 11.06 5.18 20.40
CA GLY A 70 11.14 4.88 18.97
C GLY A 70 9.74 4.73 18.37
N ASP A 71 9.28 5.76 17.66
CA ASP A 71 7.94 5.72 17.06
C ASP A 71 7.93 4.94 15.75
N HIS A 72 6.84 4.23 15.50
CA HIS A 72 6.58 3.52 14.26
C HIS A 72 5.35 4.10 13.56
N VAL A 73 5.41 4.25 12.23
CA VAL A 73 4.23 4.52 11.40
C VAL A 73 3.75 3.19 10.85
N THR A 74 2.45 2.94 10.89
CA THR A 74 1.85 1.68 10.44
C THR A 74 0.75 1.95 9.40
N LEU A 75 0.74 1.18 8.32
CA LEU A 75 -0.32 1.16 7.32
C LEU A 75 -0.80 -0.28 7.13
N VAL A 76 -2.07 -0.54 7.43
CA VAL A 76 -2.73 -1.83 7.20
C VAL A 76 -3.88 -1.62 6.24
N GLY A 77 -3.94 -2.45 5.21
CA GLY A 77 -4.99 -2.40 4.22
C GLY A 77 -5.40 -3.77 3.69
N LEU A 78 -6.63 -3.83 3.20
CA LEU A 78 -7.16 -4.95 2.43
C LEU A 78 -7.02 -4.63 0.94
N VAL A 79 -6.30 -5.47 0.22
CA VAL A 79 -6.06 -5.34 -1.22
C VAL A 79 -6.90 -6.37 -1.95
N THR A 80 -7.81 -5.91 -2.79
CA THR A 80 -8.73 -6.74 -3.55
C THR A 80 -8.42 -6.64 -5.04
N PHE A 81 -8.31 -7.78 -5.71
CA PHE A 81 -8.12 -7.88 -7.15
C PHE A 81 -9.39 -8.43 -7.79
N THR A 82 -9.96 -7.70 -8.75
CA THR A 82 -11.14 -8.12 -9.50
C THR A 82 -10.86 -8.08 -11.00
N ASP A 83 -11.32 -9.08 -11.74
CA ASP A 83 -11.26 -9.09 -13.20
C ASP A 83 -11.97 -7.85 -13.77
N ALA A 84 -11.30 -7.09 -14.62
CA ALA A 84 -11.82 -5.79 -15.06
C ALA A 84 -13.03 -5.91 -16.00
N GLN A 85 -13.23 -7.06 -16.65
CA GLN A 85 -14.33 -7.27 -17.60
C GLN A 85 -15.59 -7.81 -16.90
N SER A 86 -15.42 -8.81 -16.05
CA SER A 86 -16.51 -9.55 -15.40
C SER A 86 -16.82 -9.07 -13.97
N GLY A 87 -15.91 -8.30 -13.35
CA GLY A 87 -16.00 -7.92 -11.94
C GLY A 87 -15.75 -9.07 -10.96
N ARG A 88 -15.35 -10.25 -11.45
CA ARG A 88 -15.12 -11.44 -10.61
C ARG A 88 -13.94 -11.23 -9.67
N LEU A 89 -14.11 -11.56 -8.39
CA LEU A 89 -13.02 -11.60 -7.42
C LEU A 89 -11.95 -12.62 -7.82
N LEU A 90 -10.70 -12.16 -7.90
CA LEU A 90 -9.52 -12.96 -8.23
C LEU A 90 -8.74 -13.30 -6.97
N GLY A 91 -8.65 -12.36 -6.04
CA GLY A 91 -7.98 -12.54 -4.76
C GLY A 91 -8.15 -11.35 -3.84
N GLU A 92 -7.95 -11.62 -2.56
CA GLU A 92 -8.00 -10.64 -1.48
C GLU A 92 -6.83 -10.90 -0.53
N TYR A 93 -6.12 -9.84 -0.15
CA TYR A 93 -4.89 -9.92 0.64
C TYR A 93 -4.88 -8.82 1.68
N ARG A 94 -4.70 -9.20 2.96
CA ARG A 94 -4.43 -8.22 4.01
C ARG A 94 -2.93 -7.96 4.06
N VAL A 95 -2.56 -6.71 3.81
CA VAL A 95 -1.18 -6.25 3.74
C VAL A 95 -0.95 -5.28 4.89
N SER A 96 0.20 -5.41 5.56
CA SER A 96 0.59 -4.56 6.68
C SER A 96 2.03 -4.13 6.52
N GLU A 97 2.28 -2.83 6.61
CA GLU A 97 3.63 -2.28 6.69
C GLU A 97 3.83 -1.43 7.94
N VAL A 98 5.05 -1.51 8.46
CA VAL A 98 5.49 -0.77 9.64
C VAL A 98 6.87 -0.18 9.34
N THR A 99 6.97 1.13 9.31
CA THR A 99 8.27 1.81 9.24
C THR A 99 8.67 2.25 10.64
N ALA A 100 9.81 1.76 11.13
CA ALA A 100 10.43 2.28 12.35
C ALA A 100 11.07 3.64 12.05
N GLY A 101 10.80 4.65 12.87
CA GLY A 101 11.54 5.90 12.83
C GLY A 101 13.03 5.62 13.01
N ALA A 102 13.81 5.81 11.96
CA ALA A 102 15.26 5.76 12.05
C ALA A 102 15.70 6.77 13.12
N GLY A 103 16.42 6.30 14.13
CA GLY A 103 16.92 7.15 15.20
C GLY A 103 17.70 8.37 14.66
N VAL A 104 17.63 9.46 15.41
CA VAL A 104 18.50 10.67 15.37
C VAL A 104 18.66 11.46 14.06
N VAL A 105 17.91 11.18 13.00
CA VAL A 105 17.79 12.08 11.82
C VAL A 105 16.30 12.24 11.53
N GLY A 106 15.58 13.29 11.91
CA GLY A 106 15.94 14.70 11.93
C GLY A 106 14.86 15.45 11.13
N LEU A 107 13.71 15.70 11.75
CA LEU A 107 12.72 16.79 11.54
C LEU A 107 12.34 17.31 10.12
N ALA A 108 12.73 16.67 9.02
CA ALA A 108 12.37 17.08 7.65
C ALA A 108 11.38 16.12 6.93
N ILE A 109 10.98 15.00 7.53
CA ILE A 109 10.55 13.81 6.80
C ILE A 109 9.18 13.33 7.28
N LEU A 110 8.10 14.07 7.02
CA LEU A 110 6.72 13.59 7.26
C LEU A 110 6.01 13.25 5.94
N ALA A 111 6.06 14.14 4.94
CA ALA A 111 5.60 13.81 3.59
C ALA A 111 6.44 12.68 2.96
N ASP A 112 7.75 12.71 3.21
CA ASP A 112 8.67 11.62 2.81
C ASP A 112 8.39 10.32 3.56
N ALA A 113 7.87 10.38 4.80
CA ALA A 113 7.49 9.18 5.54
C ALA A 113 6.19 8.56 5.00
N GLU A 114 5.17 9.38 4.65
CA GLU A 114 3.95 8.92 3.98
C GLU A 114 4.27 8.29 2.62
N ASN A 115 5.11 8.95 1.83
CA ASN A 115 5.56 8.44 0.54
C ASN A 115 6.39 7.16 0.69
N GLY A 116 7.32 7.11 1.64
CA GLY A 116 8.13 5.93 1.95
C GLY A 116 7.26 4.74 2.35
N LEU A 117 6.34 4.93 3.31
CA LEU A 117 5.43 3.88 3.76
C LEU A 117 4.49 3.42 2.65
N SER A 118 4.00 4.33 1.81
CA SER A 118 3.17 4.00 0.65
C SER A 118 3.92 3.16 -0.38
N LYS A 119 5.19 3.50 -0.62
CA LYS A 119 6.09 2.75 -1.50
C LYS A 119 6.37 1.35 -0.94
N ASP A 120 6.70 1.25 0.34
CA ASP A 120 6.98 -0.02 1.01
C ASP A 120 5.74 -0.92 0.99
N PHE A 121 4.56 -0.36 1.29
CA PHE A 121 3.29 -1.08 1.23
C PHE A 121 3.01 -1.62 -0.18
N SER A 122 3.25 -0.80 -1.20
CA SER A 122 3.10 -1.21 -2.60
C SER A 122 4.10 -2.32 -2.97
N GLY A 123 5.34 -2.24 -2.49
CA GLY A 123 6.37 -3.26 -2.68
C GLY A 123 6.02 -4.59 -1.99
N ARG A 124 5.41 -4.52 -0.80
CA ARG A 124 4.92 -5.72 -0.11
C ARG A 124 3.86 -6.46 -0.90
N ILE A 125 2.97 -5.77 -1.60
CA ILE A 125 2.00 -6.41 -2.49
C ILE A 125 2.72 -7.22 -3.57
N CYS A 126 3.73 -6.64 -4.23
CA CYS A 126 4.55 -7.36 -5.22
C CYS A 126 5.19 -8.61 -4.62
N LYS A 127 5.78 -8.50 -3.43
CA LYS A 127 6.43 -9.63 -2.75
C LYS A 127 5.45 -10.72 -2.31
N GLU A 128 4.31 -10.35 -1.73
CA GLU A 128 3.37 -11.30 -1.15
C GLU A 128 2.50 -11.97 -2.21
N VAL A 129 2.02 -11.21 -3.20
CA VAL A 129 1.10 -11.67 -4.24
C VAL A 129 1.85 -12.19 -5.48
N PHE A 130 2.86 -11.46 -5.95
CA PHE A 130 3.56 -11.74 -7.22
C PHE A 130 4.94 -12.37 -7.04
N LYS A 131 5.41 -12.56 -5.80
CA LYS A 131 6.71 -13.16 -5.47
C LYS A 131 7.90 -12.48 -6.15
N SER A 132 7.80 -11.16 -6.35
CA SER A 132 8.81 -10.31 -6.99
C SER A 132 9.60 -9.47 -5.98
#